data_AF-A0A9X7NXR3-F1
#
_entry.id   AF-A0A9X7NXR3-F1
#
_cell.length_a   1.000
_cell.length_b   1.000
_cell.length_c   1.000
_cell.angle_alpha   90.00
_cell.angle_beta   90.00
_cell.angle_gamma   90.00
#
_symmetry.space_group_name_H-M   'P 1'
#
loop_
_entity.id
_entity.type
_entity.pdbx_description
1 polymer ?
#
loop_
_entity_poly.entity_id
_entity_poly.type
_entity_poly.pdbx_seq_one_letter_code
_entity_poly.pdbx_strand_id
1 'polypeptide(L)'
;MSAMGKLVRGLVALAAAMTAATGLAVQAGADDDAIPEGTLEGIYTYNDGAKTATWKIYPLCVPTVGDGRVPLHLAVGCKLQVESNGPPGQAGAYRLANGQWTYKTPLLAGTRCSDGSTAGSDEMYQFDVSLRGTYTTAHNAVCGLQPGLEKRAFTLTFVSPLPYPVIHYPLTCQDNPVHLCS
;
A
#
# COMPACT_ATOMS: atom_id res chain seq x y z
N MET A 1 13.91 -28.51 87.36
CA MET A 1 15.28 -27.96 87.45
C MET A 1 15.48 -26.98 86.31
N SER A 2 15.77 -25.73 86.64
CA SER A 2 16.07 -24.61 85.75
C SER A 2 17.31 -24.86 84.89
N ALA A 3 17.32 -24.32 83.67
CA ALA A 3 18.48 -23.58 83.17
C ALA A 3 18.07 -22.60 82.07
N MET A 4 18.34 -21.34 82.36
CA MET A 4 18.16 -20.13 81.58
C MET A 4 19.34 -19.94 80.60
N GLY A 5 19.05 -19.44 79.40
CA GLY A 5 19.89 -18.44 78.73
C GLY A 5 20.98 -18.92 77.76
N LYS A 6 20.86 -18.51 76.49
CA LYS A 6 21.59 -17.33 75.96
C LYS A 6 21.27 -17.14 74.48
N LEU A 7 20.82 -15.92 74.15
CA LEU A 7 20.79 -15.38 72.81
C LEU A 7 22.18 -15.45 72.17
N VAL A 8 22.28 -16.02 70.97
CA VAL A 8 23.30 -15.64 70.00
C VAL A 8 22.60 -15.39 68.67
N ARG A 9 22.62 -14.11 68.30
CA ARG A 9 22.25 -13.57 66.99
C ARG A 9 23.12 -14.22 65.92
N GLY A 10 22.48 -14.80 64.91
CA GLY A 10 23.13 -15.19 63.66
C GLY A 10 22.19 -14.88 62.51
N LEU A 11 22.34 -13.70 61.91
CA LEU A 11 21.68 -13.32 60.66
C LEU A 11 22.07 -14.34 59.57
N VAL A 12 21.08 -15.02 58.99
CA VAL A 12 21.23 -15.68 57.69
C VAL A 12 20.28 -14.99 56.73
N ALA A 13 20.88 -14.34 55.74
CA ALA A 13 20.24 -13.44 54.79
C ALA A 13 19.18 -14.16 53.95
N LEU A 14 17.96 -13.63 53.92
CA LEU A 14 17.02 -13.90 52.84
C LEU A 14 17.51 -13.16 51.59
N ALA A 15 18.12 -13.88 50.66
CA ALA A 15 18.34 -13.38 49.31
C ALA A 15 16.99 -13.36 48.57
N ALA A 16 16.27 -12.24 48.64
CA ALA A 16 15.17 -11.97 47.74
C ALA A 16 15.78 -11.66 46.35
N ALA A 17 15.74 -12.66 45.46
CA ALA A 17 16.06 -12.47 44.05
C ALA A 17 14.99 -11.57 43.42
N MET A 18 15.24 -10.26 43.38
CA MET A 18 14.50 -9.34 42.54
C MET A 18 14.89 -9.60 41.09
N THR A 19 14.06 -10.37 40.39
CA THR A 19 14.09 -10.44 38.93
C THR A 19 13.70 -9.06 38.39
N ALA A 20 14.69 -8.23 38.12
CA ALA A 20 14.51 -7.06 37.28
C ALA A 20 14.24 -7.56 35.85
N ALA A 21 12.95 -7.71 35.53
CA ALA A 21 12.53 -7.77 34.15
C ALA A 21 12.84 -6.40 33.53
N THR A 22 14.02 -6.25 32.95
CA THR A 22 14.31 -5.20 31.99
C THR A 22 13.45 -5.50 30.76
N GLY A 23 12.16 -5.18 30.85
CA GLY A 23 11.34 -5.01 29.68
C GLY A 23 12.00 -3.92 28.86
N LEU A 24 12.65 -4.32 27.77
CA LEU A 24 13.00 -3.41 26.69
C LEU A 24 11.65 -2.86 26.20
N ALA A 25 11.22 -1.74 26.78
CA ALA A 25 10.29 -0.86 26.12
C ALA A 25 11.05 -0.34 24.89
N VAL A 26 11.00 -1.11 23.82
CA VAL A 26 11.31 -0.61 22.48
C VAL A 26 10.34 0.54 22.32
N GLN A 27 10.86 1.77 22.42
CA GLN A 27 10.13 2.92 21.95
C GLN A 27 9.76 2.60 20.52
N ALA A 28 8.47 2.37 20.26
CA ALA A 28 7.93 2.42 18.92
C ALA A 28 8.13 3.88 18.47
N GLY A 29 9.33 4.21 17.99
CA GLY A 29 9.48 5.30 17.06
C GLY A 29 8.49 4.99 15.95
N ALA A 30 7.60 5.93 15.66
CA ALA A 30 6.88 5.88 14.40
C ALA A 30 7.97 5.72 13.33
N ASP A 31 8.00 4.59 12.65
CA ASP A 31 8.83 4.44 11.47
C ASP A 31 8.24 5.47 10.51
N ASP A 32 8.92 6.60 10.33
CA ASP A 32 8.47 7.70 9.47
C ASP A 32 8.34 7.24 8.00
N ASP A 33 8.79 6.03 7.70
CA ASP A 33 8.70 5.34 6.41
C ASP A 33 7.98 3.98 6.51
N ALA A 34 7.04 3.82 7.44
CA ALA A 34 6.18 2.64 7.45
C ALA A 34 5.26 2.62 6.23
N ILE A 35 5.04 1.43 5.64
CA ILE A 35 4.07 1.26 4.55
C ILE A 35 2.69 1.75 5.02
N PRO A 36 2.07 2.73 4.35
CA PRO A 36 0.78 3.25 4.79
C PRO A 36 -0.33 2.18 4.68
N GLU A 37 -1.11 2.02 5.75
CA GLU A 37 -2.24 1.10 5.76
C GLU A 37 -3.21 1.41 4.60
N GLY A 38 -3.70 0.36 3.92
CA GLY A 38 -4.57 0.51 2.76
C GLY A 38 -3.85 0.65 1.42
N THR A 39 -2.51 0.58 1.40
CA THR A 39 -1.70 0.43 0.19
C THR A 39 -1.32 -1.03 -0.09
N LEU A 40 -0.67 -1.28 -1.23
CA LEU A 40 -0.14 -2.58 -1.63
C LEU A 40 1.32 -2.42 -2.06
N GLU A 41 2.14 -3.41 -1.75
CA GLU A 41 3.54 -3.44 -2.14
C GLU A 41 3.97 -4.87 -2.46
N GLY A 42 4.62 -5.05 -3.62
CA GLY A 42 5.14 -6.35 -4.03
C GLY A 42 5.00 -6.63 -5.50
N ILE A 43 5.30 -7.89 -5.84
CA ILE A 43 5.04 -8.50 -7.13
C ILE A 43 3.75 -9.29 -7.03
N TYR A 44 2.85 -9.07 -7.97
CA TYR A 44 1.54 -9.68 -8.04
C TYR A 44 1.31 -10.31 -9.42
N THR A 45 0.53 -11.38 -9.46
CA THR A 45 -0.05 -11.91 -10.70
C THR A 45 -1.44 -11.34 -10.89
N TYR A 46 -1.64 -10.60 -11.97
CA TYR A 46 -2.94 -10.21 -12.48
C TYR A 46 -3.59 -11.37 -13.24
N ASN A 47 -4.90 -11.57 -13.06
CA ASN A 47 -5.69 -12.51 -13.84
C ASN A 47 -7.15 -12.03 -14.00
N ASP A 48 -7.64 -11.93 -15.24
CA ASP A 48 -9.05 -11.60 -15.56
C ASP A 48 -9.84 -12.77 -16.18
N GLY A 49 -9.27 -13.98 -16.11
CA GLY A 49 -9.78 -15.21 -16.72
C GLY A 49 -9.36 -15.42 -18.18
N ALA A 50 -9.02 -14.35 -18.90
CA ALA A 50 -8.59 -14.42 -20.30
C ALA A 50 -7.09 -14.15 -20.46
N LYS A 51 -6.53 -13.29 -19.61
CA LYS A 51 -5.15 -12.82 -19.66
C LYS A 51 -4.51 -12.86 -18.27
N THR A 52 -3.20 -13.04 -18.28
CA THR A 52 -2.37 -12.98 -17.08
C THR A 52 -1.19 -12.04 -17.31
N ALA A 53 -0.84 -11.26 -16.30
CA ALA A 53 0.32 -10.38 -16.32
C ALA A 53 0.99 -10.35 -14.94
N THR A 54 2.26 -9.95 -14.89
CA THR A 54 2.96 -9.66 -13.65
C THR A 54 2.92 -8.16 -13.39
N TRP A 55 2.40 -7.78 -12.23
CA TRP A 55 2.34 -6.40 -11.77
C TRP A 55 3.34 -6.18 -10.64
N LYS A 56 4.18 -5.17 -10.79
CA LYS A 56 4.99 -4.62 -9.70
C LYS A 56 4.25 -3.42 -9.13
N ILE A 57 3.92 -3.48 -7.85
CA ILE A 57 3.12 -2.46 -7.16
C ILE A 57 3.93 -1.89 -6.01
N TYR A 58 3.99 -0.56 -5.90
CA TYR A 58 4.59 0.15 -4.76
C TYR A 58 3.91 1.51 -4.55
N PRO A 59 3.72 1.96 -3.30
CA PRO A 59 3.18 3.27 -3.03
C PRO A 59 4.28 4.34 -3.06
N LEU A 60 3.92 5.52 -3.57
CA LEU A 60 4.69 6.75 -3.47
C LEU A 60 3.80 7.79 -2.79
N CYS A 61 4.20 8.24 -1.61
CA CYS A 61 3.35 8.99 -0.71
C CYS A 61 3.89 10.37 -0.39
N VAL A 62 2.96 11.27 -0.06
CA VAL A 62 3.25 12.52 0.64
C VAL A 62 2.47 12.51 1.95
N PRO A 63 3.08 12.95 3.07
CA PRO A 63 2.34 13.03 4.32
C PRO A 63 1.15 13.97 4.18
N THR A 64 0.03 13.63 4.80
CA THR A 64 -1.17 14.46 4.80
C THR A 64 -1.24 15.27 6.08
N VAL A 65 -1.61 16.56 5.97
CA VAL A 65 -1.68 17.44 7.14
C VAL A 65 -3.14 17.50 7.60
N GLY A 66 -3.49 16.72 8.62
CA GLY A 66 -4.88 16.63 9.12
C GLY A 66 -5.28 17.77 10.07
N ASP A 67 -4.34 18.24 10.89
CA ASP A 67 -4.59 19.26 11.94
C ASP A 67 -3.47 20.33 12.05
N GLY A 68 -2.50 20.30 11.14
CA GLY A 68 -1.42 21.29 11.07
C GLY A 68 -0.23 21.02 12.00
N ARG A 69 -0.21 19.91 12.75
CA ARG A 69 0.83 19.68 13.77
C ARG A 69 1.56 18.37 13.64
N VAL A 70 0.90 17.32 13.15
CA VAL A 70 1.50 16.00 12.98
C VAL A 70 1.22 15.48 11.56
N PRO A 71 2.24 15.10 10.79
CA PRO A 71 2.05 14.43 9.52
C PRO A 71 1.29 13.11 9.69
N LEU A 72 0.22 12.92 8.91
CA LEU A 72 -0.53 11.68 8.87
C LEU A 72 -0.10 10.85 7.66
N HIS A 73 0.36 9.64 7.94
CA HIS A 73 0.79 8.64 6.97
C HIS A 73 -0.39 7.77 6.51
N LEU A 74 -1.23 8.32 5.64
CA LEU A 74 -2.48 7.69 5.17
C LEU A 74 -2.43 7.36 3.69
N ALA A 75 -3.04 6.25 3.27
CA ALA A 75 -3.11 5.83 1.87
C ALA A 75 -3.71 6.89 0.92
N VAL A 76 -4.57 7.79 1.40
CA VAL A 76 -5.13 8.89 0.59
C VAL A 76 -4.07 9.89 0.12
N GLY A 77 -2.95 10.01 0.85
CA GLY A 77 -1.77 10.80 0.46
C GLY A 77 -0.86 10.10 -0.55
N CYS A 78 -1.19 8.87 -0.94
CA CYS A 78 -0.35 8.06 -1.80
C CYS A 78 -0.85 7.99 -3.24
N LYS A 79 0.09 7.75 -4.15
CA LYS A 79 -0.17 7.18 -5.47
C LYS A 79 0.42 5.78 -5.52
N LEU A 80 -0.36 4.81 -5.93
CA LEU A 80 0.12 3.44 -6.12
C LEU A 80 0.71 3.33 -7.53
N GLN A 81 2.03 3.20 -7.62
CA GLN A 81 2.71 2.93 -8.88
C GLN A 81 2.51 1.47 -9.23
N VAL A 82 1.95 1.21 -10.40
CA VAL A 82 1.82 -0.13 -10.97
C VAL A 82 2.65 -0.16 -12.23
N GLU A 83 3.53 -1.15 -12.34
CA GLU A 83 4.24 -1.47 -13.57
C GLU A 83 3.82 -2.87 -14.02
N SER A 84 3.50 -3.05 -15.29
CA SER A 84 3.10 -4.34 -15.86
C SER A 84 4.10 -4.81 -16.92
N ASN A 85 4.33 -6.12 -16.99
CA ASN A 85 5.17 -6.73 -18.03
C ASN A 85 4.41 -7.08 -19.32
N GLY A 86 3.14 -6.70 -19.45
CA GLY A 86 2.33 -6.92 -20.65
C GLY A 86 0.88 -6.46 -20.49
N PRO A 87 0.07 -6.51 -21.56
CA PRO A 87 -1.36 -6.25 -21.46
C PRO A 87 -2.09 -7.42 -20.77
N PRO A 88 -3.09 -7.15 -19.92
CA PRO A 88 -3.58 -5.84 -19.52
C PRO A 88 -2.72 -5.24 -18.39
N GLY A 89 -2.78 -3.92 -18.26
CA GLY A 89 -2.03 -3.17 -17.27
C GLY A 89 -1.11 -2.20 -17.96
N GLN A 90 -1.59 -0.98 -18.21
CA GLN A 90 -0.65 0.11 -18.42
C GLN A 90 0.08 0.39 -17.11
N ALA A 91 1.38 0.64 -17.22
CA ALA A 91 2.10 1.26 -16.13
C ALA A 91 1.45 2.61 -15.81
N GLY A 92 1.25 2.91 -14.54
CA GLY A 92 0.49 4.09 -14.14
C GLY A 92 0.51 4.37 -12.66
N ALA A 93 0.11 5.60 -12.32
CA ALA A 93 -0.01 6.08 -10.96
C ALA A 93 -1.49 6.12 -10.55
N TYR A 94 -1.90 5.13 -9.77
CA TYR A 94 -3.28 4.95 -9.32
C TYR A 94 -3.56 5.86 -8.13
N ARG A 95 -4.79 6.38 -8.05
CA ARG A 95 -5.24 7.23 -6.96
C ARG A 95 -6.32 6.54 -6.17
N LEU A 96 -6.30 6.69 -4.86
CA LEU A 96 -7.36 6.18 -3.99
C LEU A 96 -8.62 7.04 -4.16
N ALA A 97 -9.72 6.43 -4.58
CA ALA A 97 -11.03 7.06 -4.73
C ALA A 97 -12.11 6.08 -4.28
N ASN A 98 -13.01 6.50 -3.39
CA ASN A 98 -14.10 5.66 -2.87
C ASN A 98 -13.61 4.31 -2.31
N GLY A 99 -12.45 4.29 -1.64
CA GLY A 99 -11.85 3.08 -1.08
C GLY A 99 -11.16 2.16 -2.10
N GLN A 100 -11.07 2.56 -3.37
CA GLN A 100 -10.44 1.76 -4.43
C GLN A 100 -9.32 2.53 -5.14
N TRP A 101 -8.22 1.85 -5.39
CA TRP A 101 -7.14 2.31 -6.27
C TRP A 101 -7.66 2.35 -7.70
N THR A 102 -7.75 3.56 -8.24
CA THR A 102 -8.32 3.83 -9.56
C THR A 102 -7.28 4.42 -10.49
N TYR A 103 -7.21 3.90 -11.71
CA TYR A 103 -6.44 4.47 -12.82
C TYR A 103 -7.29 4.45 -14.07
N LYS A 104 -7.30 5.57 -14.80
CA LYS A 104 -7.99 5.73 -16.08
C LYS A 104 -7.04 6.35 -17.08
N THR A 105 -7.01 5.81 -18.29
CA THR A 105 -6.10 6.23 -19.35
C THR A 105 -6.74 6.00 -20.73
N PRO A 106 -6.51 6.91 -21.70
CA PRO A 106 -6.95 6.69 -23.07
C PRO A 106 -6.04 5.66 -23.79
N LEU A 107 -6.66 4.85 -24.64
CA LEU A 107 -6.01 3.94 -25.59
C LEU A 107 -6.23 4.49 -27.00
N LEU A 108 -5.15 4.81 -27.72
CA LEU A 108 -5.24 5.31 -29.10
C LEU A 108 -5.81 4.28 -30.08
N ALA A 109 -5.55 2.99 -29.85
CA ALA A 109 -5.96 1.88 -30.70
C ALA A 109 -6.68 0.78 -29.89
N GLY A 110 -7.66 1.18 -29.07
CA GLY A 110 -8.33 0.25 -28.16
C GLY A 110 -9.63 -0.37 -28.70
N THR A 111 -10.19 0.14 -29.79
CA THR A 111 -11.34 -0.48 -30.49
C THR A 111 -10.93 -0.90 -31.89
N ARG A 112 -11.20 -2.16 -32.28
CA ARG A 112 -10.96 -2.67 -33.63
C ARG A 112 -12.22 -2.52 -34.48
N CYS A 113 -12.08 -1.96 -35.66
CA CYS A 113 -13.18 -1.62 -36.55
C CYS A 113 -13.35 -2.69 -37.63
N SER A 114 -14.55 -2.78 -38.23
CA SER A 114 -14.87 -3.80 -39.25
C SER A 114 -14.08 -3.64 -40.54
N ASP A 115 -13.63 -2.42 -40.84
CA ASP A 115 -12.74 -2.09 -41.96
C ASP A 115 -11.25 -2.43 -41.68
N GLY A 116 -10.96 -2.97 -40.50
CA GLY A 116 -9.60 -3.32 -40.07
C GLY A 116 -8.82 -2.17 -39.43
N SER A 117 -9.37 -0.94 -39.41
CA SER A 117 -8.77 0.19 -38.69
C SER A 117 -8.95 0.06 -37.17
N THR A 118 -8.36 1.00 -36.42
CA THR A 118 -8.53 1.09 -34.97
C THR A 118 -8.98 2.48 -34.57
N ALA A 119 -9.84 2.55 -33.56
CA ALA A 119 -10.30 3.79 -32.95
C ALA A 119 -9.92 3.86 -31.47
N GLY A 120 -9.95 5.09 -30.94
CA GLY A 120 -9.66 5.36 -29.55
C GLY A 120 -10.71 4.80 -28.60
N SER A 121 -10.28 4.38 -27.42
CA SER A 121 -11.14 3.99 -26.30
C SER A 121 -10.51 4.48 -24.98
N ASP A 122 -11.24 4.37 -23.89
CA ASP A 122 -10.72 4.53 -22.54
C ASP A 122 -10.60 3.17 -21.88
N GLU A 123 -9.61 3.03 -21.00
CA GLU A 123 -9.54 1.92 -20.07
C GLU A 123 -9.44 2.42 -18.63
N MET A 124 -10.00 1.65 -17.70
CA MET A 124 -10.01 1.97 -16.28
C MET A 124 -9.85 0.71 -15.43
N TYR A 125 -8.99 0.80 -14.42
CA TYR A 125 -8.75 -0.23 -13.43
C TYR A 125 -9.18 0.27 -12.07
N GLN A 126 -9.88 -0.58 -11.31
CA GLN A 126 -10.30 -0.30 -9.94
C GLN A 126 -10.09 -1.55 -9.08
N PHE A 127 -9.39 -1.44 -7.95
CA PHE A 127 -9.18 -2.54 -7.01
C PHE A 127 -8.89 -2.04 -5.61
N ASP A 128 -8.90 -2.93 -4.63
CA ASP A 128 -8.56 -2.62 -3.24
C ASP A 128 -7.61 -3.68 -2.66
N VAL A 129 -7.32 -3.56 -1.36
CA VAL A 129 -6.40 -4.45 -0.64
C VAL A 129 -6.93 -5.89 -0.47
N SER A 130 -8.20 -6.17 -0.81
CA SER A 130 -8.72 -7.54 -0.90
C SER A 130 -8.23 -8.29 -2.15
N LEU A 131 -7.40 -7.64 -2.97
CA LEU A 131 -6.77 -8.19 -4.17
C LEU A 131 -7.78 -8.56 -5.26
N ARG A 132 -8.92 -7.88 -5.28
CA ARG A 132 -9.98 -8.04 -6.28
C ARG A 132 -10.25 -6.70 -6.95
N GLY A 133 -10.56 -6.74 -8.23
CA GLY A 133 -10.79 -5.53 -8.99
C GLY A 133 -11.70 -5.69 -10.20
N THR A 134 -11.96 -4.57 -10.85
CA THR A 134 -12.71 -4.46 -12.10
C THR A 134 -11.88 -3.71 -13.13
N TYR A 135 -11.75 -4.29 -14.32
CA TYR A 135 -11.21 -3.67 -15.51
C TYR A 135 -12.37 -3.25 -16.41
N THR A 136 -12.41 -1.99 -16.80
CA THR A 136 -13.45 -1.42 -17.66
C THR A 136 -12.82 -0.87 -18.92
N THR A 137 -13.39 -1.21 -20.07
CA THR A 137 -13.06 -0.58 -21.37
C THR A 137 -14.29 0.12 -21.91
N ALA A 138 -14.15 1.35 -22.37
CA ALA A 138 -15.25 2.13 -22.90
C ALA A 138 -14.86 2.83 -24.20
N HIS A 139 -15.76 2.90 -25.17
CA HIS A 139 -15.54 3.65 -26.40
C HIS A 139 -16.75 4.53 -26.71
N ASN A 140 -16.48 5.65 -27.38
CA ASN A 140 -17.53 6.53 -27.90
C ASN A 140 -18.14 5.95 -29.18
N ALA A 141 -19.03 6.71 -29.83
CA ALA A 141 -19.52 6.36 -31.16
C ALA A 141 -18.38 6.46 -32.18
N VAL A 142 -17.78 5.32 -32.52
CA VAL A 142 -16.63 5.20 -33.43
C VAL A 142 -16.85 4.02 -34.37
N CYS A 143 -16.34 4.11 -35.60
CA CYS A 143 -16.41 3.01 -36.58
C CYS A 143 -17.83 2.48 -36.84
N GLY A 144 -18.85 3.36 -36.77
CA GLY A 144 -20.26 2.98 -36.91
C GLY A 144 -20.85 2.23 -35.71
N LEU A 145 -20.06 1.97 -34.68
CA LEU A 145 -20.50 1.37 -33.43
C LEU A 145 -21.18 2.42 -32.54
N GLN A 146 -22.23 2.02 -31.82
CA GLN A 146 -22.78 2.83 -30.73
C GLN A 146 -21.80 2.88 -29.55
N PRO A 147 -21.85 3.90 -28.69
CA PRO A 147 -21.02 3.94 -27.48
C PRO A 147 -21.22 2.69 -26.63
N GLY A 148 -20.11 2.12 -26.18
CA GLY A 148 -20.09 0.84 -25.47
C GLY A 148 -19.21 0.89 -24.24
N LEU A 149 -19.58 0.11 -23.22
CA LEU A 149 -18.79 -0.10 -22.01
C LEU A 149 -18.81 -1.57 -21.65
N GLU A 150 -17.64 -2.15 -21.47
CA GLU A 150 -17.44 -3.54 -21.07
C GLU A 150 -16.71 -3.58 -19.72
N LYS A 151 -17.13 -4.47 -18.82
CA LYS A 151 -16.50 -4.69 -17.52
C LYS A 151 -16.08 -6.15 -17.38
N ARG A 152 -14.87 -6.38 -16.88
CA ARG A 152 -14.33 -7.68 -16.52
C ARG A 152 -13.79 -7.64 -15.10
N ALA A 153 -14.11 -8.65 -14.30
CA ALA A 153 -13.51 -8.80 -12.98
C ALA A 153 -12.06 -9.32 -13.12
N PHE A 154 -11.19 -8.91 -12.23
CA PHE A 154 -9.84 -9.47 -12.13
C PHE A 154 -9.44 -9.72 -10.68
N THR A 155 -8.42 -10.55 -10.49
CA THR A 155 -7.79 -10.81 -9.20
C THR A 155 -6.30 -10.51 -9.27
N LEU A 156 -5.73 -10.13 -8.13
CA LEU A 156 -4.30 -10.06 -7.89
C LEU A 156 -3.92 -11.21 -6.95
N THR A 157 -2.77 -11.84 -7.22
CA THR A 157 -2.20 -12.85 -6.32
C THR A 157 -0.80 -12.42 -5.95
N PHE A 158 -0.52 -12.24 -4.66
CA PHE A 158 0.83 -11.91 -4.19
C PHE A 158 1.81 -13.03 -4.53
N VAL A 159 2.95 -12.67 -5.11
CA VAL A 159 4.02 -13.60 -5.53
C VAL A 159 5.22 -13.46 -4.61
N SER A 160 5.74 -12.24 -4.47
CA SER A 160 6.92 -11.97 -3.66
C SER A 160 6.99 -10.49 -3.27
N PRO A 161 7.77 -10.14 -2.24
CA PRO A 161 8.17 -8.76 -2.00
C PRO A 161 8.95 -8.17 -3.20
N LEU A 162 9.14 -6.86 -3.18
CA LEU A 162 10.02 -6.19 -4.14
C LEU A 162 11.50 -6.53 -3.84
N PRO A 163 12.35 -6.62 -4.86
CA PRO A 163 13.78 -6.95 -4.67
C PRO A 163 14.58 -5.82 -4.01
N TYR A 164 14.04 -4.61 -3.97
CA TYR A 164 14.65 -3.43 -3.36
C TYR A 164 13.65 -2.78 -2.40
N PRO A 165 14.11 -2.22 -1.27
CA PRO A 165 13.25 -1.49 -0.35
C PRO A 165 12.64 -0.27 -1.06
N VAL A 166 11.38 0.00 -0.76
CA VAL A 166 10.67 1.20 -1.22
C VAL A 166 10.82 2.26 -0.14
N ILE A 167 11.13 3.48 -0.56
CA ILE A 167 11.00 4.66 0.29
C ILE A 167 9.61 5.21 0.04
N HIS A 168 8.70 5.07 1.01
CA HIS A 168 7.29 5.44 0.88
C HIS A 168 7.11 6.96 0.92
N TYR A 169 7.84 7.64 1.80
CA TYR A 169 7.79 9.09 2.00
C TYR A 169 9.14 9.75 1.68
N PRO A 170 9.52 9.84 0.39
CA PRO A 170 10.83 10.38 0.01
C PRO A 170 10.94 11.89 0.21
N LEU A 171 9.82 12.59 0.38
CA LEU A 171 9.83 14.02 0.69
C LEU A 171 9.96 14.19 2.20
N THR A 172 11.12 14.68 2.65
CA THR A 172 11.27 15.13 4.03
C THR A 172 10.54 16.46 4.19
N CYS A 173 9.45 16.47 4.94
CA CYS A 173 8.78 17.72 5.26
C CYS A 173 9.68 18.51 6.21
N GLN A 174 10.27 19.61 5.72
CA GLN A 174 11.15 20.44 6.51
C GLN A 174 10.36 21.04 7.69
N ASP A 175 10.95 21.07 8.89
CA ASP A 175 10.39 21.73 10.08
C ASP A 175 10.31 23.26 9.86
N ASN A 176 9.38 23.69 9.03
CA ASN A 176 9.00 25.08 8.82
C ASN A 176 7.55 25.26 9.32
N PRO A 177 7.13 26.47 9.72
CA PRO A 177 5.81 26.71 10.30
C PRO A 177 4.62 26.40 9.37
N VAL A 178 4.88 26.02 8.12
CA VAL A 178 3.88 25.62 7.12
C VAL A 178 3.97 24.11 6.80
N HIS A 179 4.94 23.38 7.37
CA HIS A 179 5.27 21.98 7.10
C HIS A 179 5.20 21.64 5.61
N LEU A 180 5.78 22.50 4.76
CA LEU A 180 5.84 22.25 3.32
C LEU A 180 6.77 21.07 3.04
N CYS A 181 6.22 20.00 2.48
CA CYS A 181 6.98 18.88 1.95
C CYS A 181 7.44 19.25 0.53
N SER A 182 8.75 19.43 0.34
CA SER A 182 9.38 19.75 -0.96
C SER A 182 10.19 18.60 -1.49
#